data_AF-A0A1G2HGX9-F1
#
_entry.id   AF-A0A1G2HGX9-F1
#
_cell.length_a   1.000
_cell.length_b   1.000
_cell.length_c   1.000
_cell.angle_alpha   90.00
_cell.angle_beta   90.00
_cell.angle_gamma   90.00
#
_symmetry.space_group_name_H-M   'P 1'
#
loop_
_entity.id
_entity.type
_entity.pdbx_description
1 polymer ?
#
loop_
_entity_poly.entity_id
_entity_poly.type
_entity_poly.pdbx_seq_one_letter_code
_entity_poly.pdbx_strand_id
1 'polypeptide(L)' 'MQEIEHRGYRVMANSYQDDETGKWIPYADIAPIDESPNDPLPMSWEREFDTQQEADDFALDGAQFYIDQNF' A
#
# COMPACT_ATOMS: atom_id res chain seq x y z
N MET A 1 -5.59 -7.76 -1.43
CA MET A 1 -4.43 -7.87 -0.54
C MET A 1 -3.29 -8.61 -1.22
N GLN A 2 -2.22 -7.88 -1.48
CA GLN A 2 -0.93 -8.36 -1.98
C GLN A 2 0.15 -8.05 -0.94
N GLU A 3 1.05 -8.99 -0.67
CA GLU A 3 2.17 -8.79 0.24
C GLU A 3 3.48 -9.08 -0.50
N ILE A 4 4.42 -8.15 -0.45
CA ILE A 4 5.77 -8.32 -1.02
C ILE A 4 6.85 -7.85 -0.06
N GLU A 5 8.07 -8.31 -0.30
CA GLU A 5 9.28 -7.79 0.33
C GLU A 5 10.05 -6.96 -0.70
N HIS A 6 10.41 -5.73 -0.33
CA HIS A 6 11.12 -4.78 -1.19
C HIS A 6 12.14 -3.97 -0.38
N ARG A 7 13.42 -4.03 -0.78
CA ARG A 7 14.55 -3.32 -0.12
C ARG A 7 14.64 -3.49 1.41
N GLY A 8 14.30 -4.65 1.95
CA GLY A 8 14.34 -4.88 3.41
C GLY A 8 13.08 -4.40 4.15
N TYR A 9 12.04 -3.99 3.43
CA TYR A 9 10.73 -3.64 3.94
C TYR A 9 9.67 -4.61 3.42
N ARG A 10 8.71 -4.97 4.27
CA ARG A 10 7.47 -5.63 3.90
C ARG A 10 6.45 -4.58 3.49
N VAL A 11 5.86 -4.77 2.33
CA VAL A 11 4.77 -3.95 1.80
C VAL A 11 3.51 -4.81 1.76
N MET A 12 2.48 -4.38 2.48
CA MET A 12 1.15 -4.99 2.43
C MET A 12 0.23 -4.03 1.67
N ALA A 13 0.05 -4.27 0.38
CA ALA A 13 -0.84 -3.50 -0.48
C ALA A 13 -2.26 -4.06 -0.45
N ASN A 14 -3.24 -3.18 -0.32
CA ASN A 14 -4.65 -3.53 -0.28
C ASN A 14 -5.48 -2.34 -0.78
N SER A 15 -6.79 -2.51 -0.74
CA SER A 15 -7.72 -1.43 -1.00
C SER A 15 -9.00 -1.66 -0.23
N TYR A 16 -9.71 -0.58 0.05
CA TYR A 16 -11.03 -0.62 0.63
C TYR A 16 -12.01 0.06 -0.31
N GLN A 17 -13.24 -0.43 -0.31
CA GLN A 17 -14.30 0.19 -1.07
C GLN A 17 -14.88 1.35 -0.26
N ASP A 18 -14.96 2.51 -0.90
CA ASP A 18 -15.61 3.69 -0.34
C ASP A 18 -17.14 3.52 -0.45
N ASP A 19 -17.83 3.63 0.68
CA ASP A 19 -19.27 3.39 0.79
C ASP A 19 -20.11 4.49 0.10
N GLU A 20 -19.56 5.69 -0.11
CA GLU A 20 -20.29 6.81 -0.73
C GLU A 20 -20.22 6.77 -2.26
N THR A 21 -19.05 6.44 -2.81
CA THR A 21 -18.76 6.45 -4.24
C THR A 21 -18.81 5.07 -4.88
N GLY A 22 -18.71 4.00 -4.07
CA GLY A 22 -18.56 2.63 -4.53
C GLY A 22 -17.20 2.34 -5.18
N LYS A 23 -16.25 3.29 -5.12
CA LYS A 23 -14.92 3.17 -5.71
C LYS A 23 -13.94 2.50 -4.76
N TRP A 24 -12.86 1.97 -5.31
CA TRP A 24 -11.79 1.36 -4.54
C TRP A 24 -10.70 2.40 -4.26
N ILE A 25 -10.38 2.58 -2.98
CA ILE A 25 -9.30 3.45 -2.52
C ILE A 25 -8.08 2.59 -2.19
N PRO A 26 -6.91 2.88 -2.78
CA PRO A 26 -5.68 2.15 -2.55
C PRO A 26 -5.12 2.46 -1.16
N TYR A 27 -4.54 1.44 -0.53
CA TYR A 27 -3.94 1.52 0.78
C TYR A 27 -2.75 0.57 0.89
N ALA A 28 -1.66 0.99 1.52
CA ALA A 28 -0.52 0.13 1.74
C ALA A 28 0.09 0.35 3.13
N ASP A 29 0.47 -0.73 3.80
CA ASP A 29 1.27 -0.67 5.02
C ASP A 29 2.71 -1.06 4.71
N ILE A 30 3.66 -0.24 5.14
CA ILE A 30 5.10 -0.49 4.99
C ILE A 30 5.72 -0.73 6.36
N ALA A 31 6.37 -1.88 6.55
CA ALA A 31 7.07 -2.21 7.79
C ALA A 31 8.49 -2.74 7.48
N PRO A 32 9.53 -2.41 8.26
CA PRO A 32 10.84 -3.04 8.10
C PRO A 32 10.76 -4.54 8.41
N ILE A 33 11.53 -5.35 7.68
CA ILE A 33 11.57 -6.82 7.87
C ILE A 33 12.33 -7.21 9.15
N ASP A 34 13.32 -6.42 9.54
CA ASP A 34 14.05 -6.65 10.79
C ASP A 34 13.15 -6.38 12.00
N GLU A 35 13.18 -7.29 12.98
CA GLU A 35 12.28 -7.48 14.14
C GLU A 35 12.18 -6.30 15.14
N SER A 36 12.54 -5.07 14.74
CA SER A 36 12.16 -3.90 15.53
C SER A 36 10.65 -3.71 15.45
N PRO A 37 9.97 -3.46 16.59
CA PRO A 37 8.56 -3.09 16.62
C PRO A 37 8.39 -1.65 16.13
N ASN A 38 8.84 -1.37 14.91
CA ASN A 38 8.49 -0.14 14.24
C ASN A 38 7.06 -0.29 13.78
N ASP A 39 6.22 0.66 14.20
CA ASP A 39 4.84 0.71 13.76
C ASP A 39 4.81 0.73 12.22
N PRO A 40 3.94 -0.07 11.59
CA PRO A 40 3.76 0.01 10.15
C PRO A 40 3.44 1.45 9.75
N LEU A 41 4.03 1.90 8.65
CA LEU A 41 3.76 3.20 8.05
C LEU A 41 2.58 3.04 7.09
N PRO A 42 1.36 3.44 7.48
CA PRO A 42 0.20 3.38 6.60
C PRO A 42 0.32 4.47 5.53
N MET A 43 0.02 4.09 4.30
CA MET A 43 -0.03 4.95 3.14
C MET A 43 -1.39 4.82 2.47
N SER A 44 -2.00 5.96 2.19
CA SER A 44 -3.20 6.06 1.36
C SER A 44 -3.00 7.14 0.30
N TRP A 45 -3.75 7.03 -0.79
CA TRP A 45 -3.73 8.01 -1.86
C TRP A 45 -5.14 8.54 -2.07
N GLU A 46 -5.26 9.85 -2.34
CA GLU A 46 -6.52 10.51 -2.73
C GLU A 46 -6.89 10.16 -4.18
N ARG A 47 -6.92 8.86 -4.50
CA ARG A 47 -7.21 8.35 -5.83
C ARG A 47 -8.20 7.20 -5.73
N GLU A 48 -9.16 7.22 -6.64
CA GLU A 48 -10.25 6.25 -6.69
C GLU A 48 -10.13 5.40 -7.94
N PHE A 49 -10.46 4.11 -7.80
CA PHE A 49 -10.42 3.14 -8.89
C PHE A 49 -11.75 2.42 -9.05
N ASP A 50 -12.03 1.96 -10.27
CA ASP A 50 -13.24 1.20 -10.58
C ASP A 50 -13.15 -0.25 -10.08
N THR A 51 -11.93 -0.79 -9.97
CA THR A 51 -11.71 -2.18 -9.57
C THR A 51 -10.73 -2.28 -8.39
N GLN A 52 -10.96 -3.29 -7.55
CA GLN A 52 -10.07 -3.60 -6.43
C GLN A 52 -8.64 -3.89 -6.90
N GLN A 53 -8.51 -4.58 -8.04
CA GLN A 53 -7.20 -4.96 -8.56
C GLN A 53 -6.38 -3.75 -9.00
N GLU A 54 -6.98 -2.78 -9.69
CA GLU A 54 -6.27 -1.54 -10.06
C GLU A 54 -5.84 -0.73 -8.84
N ALA A 55 -6.66 -0.70 -7.78
CA ALA A 55 -6.31 -0.02 -6.54
C ALA A 55 -5.15 -0.75 -5.81
N ASP A 56 -5.21 -2.07 -5.70
CA ASP A 56 -4.15 -2.89 -5.09
C ASP A 56 -2.82 -2.73 -5.85
N ASP A 57 -2.86 -2.81 -7.19
CA ASP A 57 -1.66 -2.66 -8.04
C ASP A 57 -1.07 -1.24 -7.91
N PHE A 58 -1.91 -0.21 -7.86
CA PHE A 58 -1.46 1.16 -7.65
C PHE A 58 -0.86 1.37 -6.25
N ALA A 59 -1.47 0.80 -5.21
CA ALA A 59 -0.96 0.85 -3.85
C ALA A 59 0.43 0.20 -3.76
N LEU A 60 0.60 -0.94 -4.44
CA LEU A 60 1.86 -1.68 -4.49
C LEU A 60 2.97 -0.87 -5.17
N ASP A 61 2.70 -0.35 -6.37
CA ASP A 61 3.67 0.47 -7.12
C ASP A 61 4.01 1.75 -6.36
N GLY A 62 3.01 2.40 -5.77
CA GLY A 62 3.18 3.61 -4.97
C GLY A 62 4.04 3.39 -3.73
N ALA A 63 3.82 2.27 -3.02
CA ALA A 63 4.61 1.91 -1.85
C ALA A 63 6.06 1.55 -2.21
N GLN A 64 6.29 0.78 -3.27
CA GLN A 64 7.65 0.50 -3.77
C GLN A 64 8.38 1.79 -4.16
N PHE A 65 7.71 2.68 -4.87
CA PHE A 65 8.28 3.98 -5.25
C PHE A 65 8.62 4.84 -4.02
N TYR A 66 7.75 4.86 -3.01
CA TYR A 66 8.01 5.59 -1.78
C TYR A 66 9.25 5.06 -1.06
N ILE A 67 9.39 3.72 -0.97
CA ILE A 67 10.58 3.09 -0.40
C ILE A 67 11.81 3.50 -1.19
N ASP A 68 11.76 3.40 -2.52
CA ASP A 68 12.89 3.70 -3.40
C ASP A 68 13.38 5.15 -3.32
N GLN A 69 12.51 6.10 -2.99
CA GLN A 69 12.84 7.53 -2.87
C GLN A 69 13.27 7.96 -1.47
N ASN A 70 12.80 7.29 -0.41
CA ASN A 70 13.00 7.72 0.97
C ASN A 70 13.96 6.84 1.78
N PHE A 71 14.22 5.60 1.34
CA PHE A 71 15.08 4.62 2.02
C PHE A 71 16.14 4.04 1.07
#